data_AF-A0A947A8K5-F1
#
_entry.id   AF-A0A947A8K5-F1
#
_cell.length_a   1.000
_cell.length_b   1.000
_cell.length_c   1.000
_cell.angle_alpha   90.00
_cell.angle_beta   90.00
_cell.angle_gamma   90.00
#
_symmetry.space_group_name_H-M   'P 1'
#
loop_
_entity.id
_entity.type
_entity.pdbx_description
1 polymer ?
#
loop_
_entity_poly.entity_id
_entity_poly.type
_entity_poly.pdbx_seq_one_letter_code
_entity_poly.pdbx_strand_id
1 'polypeptide(L)'
;MNLNDPFGRMARKHQRGYEMMRDVMHKGGVDTPHAAQEIIRQSKTRAVKFLAIGFVLFLLVIWLVPQAFMLAFCLLLFLVLWVITSTINGKRYIERYIDEELK
;
A
#
# COMPACT_ATOMS: atom_id res chain seq x y z
N MET A 1 -23.33 -18.07 -4.21
CA MET A 1 -23.20 -16.77 -3.50
C MET A 1 -22.10 -16.93 -2.46
N ASN A 2 -21.16 -15.97 -2.37
CA ASN A 2 -20.17 -15.95 -1.31
C ASN A 2 -20.80 -15.27 -0.08
N LEU A 3 -21.03 -16.01 1.00
CA LEU A 3 -21.70 -15.51 2.22
C LEU A 3 -20.91 -14.36 2.89
N ASN A 4 -19.60 -14.27 2.65
CA ASN A 4 -18.73 -13.24 3.22
C ASN A 4 -18.71 -11.92 2.40
N ASP A 5 -19.27 -11.91 1.19
CA ASP A 5 -19.46 -10.69 0.38
C ASP A 5 -20.73 -10.83 -0.47
N PRO A 6 -21.92 -10.79 0.16
CA PRO A 6 -23.20 -11.04 -0.52
C PRO A 6 -23.51 -10.01 -1.62
N PHE A 7 -22.84 -8.85 -1.57
CA PHE A 7 -23.01 -7.77 -2.53
C PHE A 7 -21.80 -7.61 -3.46
N GLY A 8 -20.79 -8.47 -3.40
CA GLY A 8 -19.57 -8.33 -4.22
C GLY A 8 -18.86 -6.99 -4.07
N ARG A 9 -19.03 -6.28 -2.95
CA ARG A 9 -18.47 -4.94 -2.73
C ARG A 9 -16.95 -5.00 -2.62
N MET A 10 -16.44 -6.00 -1.92
CA MET A 10 -14.99 -6.20 -1.74
C MET A 10 -14.36 -6.68 -3.04
N ALA A 11 -15.02 -7.60 -3.77
CA ALA A 11 -14.57 -8.04 -5.09
C ALA A 11 -14.45 -6.85 -6.06
N ARG A 12 -15.48 -5.99 -6.15
CA ARG A 12 -15.46 -4.79 -7.00
C ARG A 12 -14.40 -3.76 -6.59
N LYS A 13 -14.11 -3.64 -5.29
CA LYS A 13 -13.04 -2.76 -4.78
C LYS A 13 -11.66 -3.28 -5.20
N HIS A 14 -11.39 -4.57 -5.04
CA HIS A 14 -10.13 -5.18 -5.44
C HIS A 14 -9.93 -5.15 -6.96
N GLN A 15 -11.01 -5.37 -7.74
CA GLN A 15 -10.95 -5.27 -9.18
C GLN A 15 -10.59 -3.85 -9.65
N ARG A 16 -11.27 -2.82 -9.12
CA ARG A 16 -10.91 -1.42 -9.41
C ARG A 16 -9.48 -1.09 -9.00
N GLY A 17 -9.03 -1.59 -7.84
CA GLY A 17 -7.65 -1.40 -7.37
C GLY A 17 -6.63 -2.02 -8.32
N TYR A 18 -6.93 -3.21 -8.85
CA TYR A 18 -6.10 -3.87 -9.85
C TYR A 18 -6.06 -3.09 -11.17
N GLU A 19 -7.22 -2.68 -11.71
CA GLU A 19 -7.29 -1.90 -12.95
C GLU A 19 -6.48 -0.60 -12.87
N MET A 20 -6.59 0.13 -11.75
CA MET A 20 -5.78 1.32 -11.52
C MET A 20 -4.26 1.02 -11.48
N MET A 21 -3.86 -0.07 -10.81
CA MET A 21 -2.45 -0.47 -10.75
C MET A 21 -1.94 -0.85 -12.14
N ARG A 22 -2.70 -1.67 -12.87
CA ARG A 22 -2.38 -2.09 -14.23
C ARG A 22 -2.21 -0.90 -15.17
N ASP A 23 -3.15 0.03 -15.16
CA ASP A 23 -3.09 1.22 -16.02
C ASP A 23 -1.85 2.06 -15.74
N VAL A 24 -1.42 2.15 -14.47
CA VAL A 24 -0.16 2.80 -14.08
C VAL A 24 1.05 2.02 -14.57
N MET A 25 1.04 0.69 -14.50
CA MET A 25 2.13 -0.15 -15.01
C MET A 25 2.31 -0.01 -16.51
N HIS A 26 1.22 -0.10 -17.29
CA HIS A 26 1.24 0.12 -18.74
C HIS A 26 1.72 1.52 -19.11
N LYS A 27 1.17 2.55 -18.46
CA LYS A 27 1.63 3.95 -18.69
C LYS A 27 3.09 4.15 -18.30
N GLY A 28 3.60 3.36 -17.36
CA GLY A 28 5.00 3.35 -16.94
C GLY A 28 5.92 2.50 -17.83
N GLY A 29 5.39 1.82 -18.84
CA GLY A 29 6.17 0.94 -19.73
C GLY A 29 6.71 -0.32 -19.03
N VAL A 30 5.97 -0.85 -18.06
CA VAL A 30 6.39 -2.01 -17.25
C VAL A 30 5.99 -3.30 -17.96
N ASP A 31 6.69 -3.62 -19.05
CA ASP A 31 6.31 -4.74 -19.94
C ASP A 31 7.09 -6.04 -19.66
N THR A 32 7.85 -6.08 -18.56
CA THR A 32 8.64 -7.28 -18.19
C THR A 32 8.38 -7.69 -16.75
N PRO A 33 8.34 -9.00 -16.45
CA PRO A 33 8.19 -9.50 -15.08
C PRO A 33 9.27 -8.96 -14.13
N HIS A 34 10.49 -8.78 -14.63
CA HIS A 34 11.60 -8.24 -13.85
C HIS A 34 11.36 -6.77 -13.45
N ALA A 35 10.88 -5.93 -14.37
CA ALA A 35 10.55 -4.54 -14.05
C ALA A 35 9.43 -4.44 -13.01
N ALA A 36 8.40 -5.27 -13.12
CA ALA A 36 7.31 -5.33 -12.13
C ALA A 36 7.79 -5.79 -10.74
N GLN A 37 8.68 -6.79 -10.68
CA GLN A 37 9.30 -7.23 -9.42
C GLN A 37 10.16 -6.15 -8.77
N GLU A 38 10.90 -5.37 -9.57
CA GLU A 38 11.69 -4.27 -9.05
C GLU A 38 10.81 -3.19 -8.40
N ILE A 39 9.61 -2.94 -8.93
CA ILE A 39 8.64 -2.04 -8.31
C ILE A 39 8.16 -2.58 -6.95
N ILE A 40 7.91 -3.89 -6.83
CA ILE A 40 7.61 -4.51 -5.53
C ILE A 40 8.78 -4.27 -4.55
N ARG A 41 10.02 -4.47 -4.98
CA ARG A 41 11.20 -4.26 -4.13
C ARG A 41 11.32 -2.81 -3.67
N GLN A 42 11.20 -1.86 -4.60
CA GLN A 42 11.24 -0.44 -4.30
C GLN A 42 10.10 0.01 -3.38
N SER A 43 8.90 -0.57 -3.54
CA SER A 43 7.74 -0.25 -2.69
C SER A 43 8.01 -0.56 -1.22
N LYS A 44 8.70 -1.66 -0.91
CA LYS A 44 9.10 -2.02 0.47
C LYS A 44 10.05 -0.99 1.05
N THR A 45 11.08 -0.58 0.30
CA THR A 45 12.03 0.44 0.76
C THR A 45 11.33 1.79 0.98
N ARG A 46 10.41 2.17 0.10
CA ARG A 46 9.61 3.40 0.26
C ARG A 46 8.71 3.32 1.50
N ALA A 47 8.06 2.18 1.74
CA ALA A 47 7.23 1.96 2.93
C ALA A 47 8.04 2.17 4.21
N VAL A 48 9.24 1.58 4.30
CA VAL A 48 10.14 1.77 5.46
C VAL A 48 10.52 3.23 5.64
N LYS A 49 10.85 3.95 4.55
CA LYS A 49 11.15 5.39 4.60
C LYS A 49 9.97 6.21 5.12
N PHE A 50 8.75 5.93 4.66
CA PHE A 50 7.55 6.62 5.15
C PHE A 50 7.30 6.36 6.63
N LEU A 51 7.46 5.11 7.10
CA LEU A 51 7.33 4.78 8.52
C LEU A 51 8.40 5.48 9.36
N ALA A 52 9.65 5.53 8.89
CA ALA A 52 10.72 6.23 9.58
C ALA A 52 10.43 7.73 9.72
N ILE A 53 9.97 8.39 8.65
CA ILE A 53 9.57 9.80 8.68
C ILE A 53 8.39 10.01 9.63
N GLY A 54 7.36 9.15 9.55
CA GLY A 54 6.20 9.22 10.44
C GLY A 54 6.59 9.09 11.91
N PHE A 55 7.55 8.22 12.22
CA PHE A 55 8.08 8.05 13.58
C PHE A 55 8.87 9.27 14.06
N VAL A 56 9.72 9.86 13.21
CA VAL A 56 10.44 11.10 13.54
C VAL A 56 9.47 12.25 13.82
N LEU A 57 8.42 12.40 13.00
CA LEU A 57 7.38 13.41 13.21
C LEU A 57 6.62 13.16 14.52
N PHE A 58 6.32 11.91 14.85
CA PHE A 58 5.69 11.55 16.11
C PHE A 58 6.54 11.97 17.32
N LEU A 59 7.86 11.68 17.29
CA LEU A 59 8.78 12.11 18.34
C LEU A 59 8.85 13.64 18.46
N LEU A 60 8.87 14.35 17.33
CA LEU A 60 8.87 15.81 17.30
C LEU A 60 7.60 16.40 17.95
N VAL A 61 6.43 15.81 17.64
CA VAL A 61 5.15 16.23 18.24
C VAL A 61 5.13 15.99 19.73
N ILE A 62 5.61 14.83 20.21
CA ILE A 62 5.69 14.56 21.66
C ILE A 62 6.63 15.55 22.35
N TRP A 63 7.75 15.89 21.71
CA TRP A 63 8.73 16.82 22.27
C TRP A 63 8.18 18.24 22.39
N LEU A 64 7.42 18.72 21.38
CA LEU A 64 6.83 20.06 21.37
C LEU A 64 5.52 20.16 22.18
N VAL A 65 4.69 19.12 22.13
CA VAL A 65 3.34 19.10 22.72
C VAL A 65 3.07 17.74 23.38
N PRO A 66 3.61 17.49 24.59
CA PRO A 66 3.46 16.20 25.28
C PRO A 66 1.99 15.80 25.53
N GLN A 67 1.11 16.80 25.72
CA GLN A 67 -0.33 16.60 25.93
C GLN A 67 -1.03 15.94 24.73
N ALA A 68 -0.47 16.06 23.53
CA ALA A 68 -1.01 15.47 22.32
C ALA A 68 -0.59 14.01 22.10
N PHE A 69 0.12 13.38 23.06
CA PHE A 69 0.67 12.02 22.93
C PHE A 69 -0.36 11.00 22.43
N MET A 70 -1.54 10.95 23.08
CA MET A 70 -2.58 9.97 22.76
C MET A 70 -3.05 10.11 21.31
N LEU A 71 -3.30 11.35 20.87
CA LEU A 71 -3.73 11.65 19.50
C LEU A 71 -2.64 11.30 18.49
N ALA A 72 -1.41 11.73 18.75
CA ALA A 72 -0.26 11.45 17.89
C ALA A 72 0.00 9.94 17.76
N PHE A 73 -0.19 9.18 18.85
CA PHE A 73 -0.01 7.73 18.87
C PHE A 73 -1.09 7.02 18.04
N CYS A 74 -2.35 7.43 18.17
CA CYS A 74 -3.43 6.91 17.32
C CYS A 74 -3.16 7.16 15.83
N LEU A 75 -2.67 8.35 15.48
CA LEU A 75 -2.30 8.68 14.10
C LEU A 75 -1.12 7.85 13.59
N LEU A 76 -0.11 7.62 14.43
CA LEU A 76 1.03 6.77 14.09
C LEU A 76 0.58 5.32 13.83
N LEU A 77 -0.27 4.76 14.70
CA LEU A 77 -0.83 3.41 14.52
C LEU A 77 -1.66 3.31 13.23
N PHE A 78 -2.50 4.31 12.98
CA PHE A 78 -3.28 4.38 11.74
C PHE A 78 -2.36 4.40 10.52
N LEU A 79 -1.31 5.22 10.54
CA LEU A 79 -0.32 5.31 9.45
C LEU A 79 0.39 3.96 9.23
N VAL A 80 0.79 3.27 10.30
CA VAL A 80 1.41 1.93 10.21
C VAL A 80 0.47 0.93 9.56
N LEU A 81 -0.77 0.83 10.04
CA LEU A 81 -1.78 -0.09 9.48
C LEU A 81 -2.08 0.23 8.01
N TRP A 82 -2.19 1.52 7.68
CA TRP A 82 -2.43 1.97 6.33
C TRP A 82 -1.27 1.64 5.39
N VAL A 83 -0.02 1.86 5.80
CA VAL A 83 1.17 1.53 5.01
C VAL A 83 1.27 0.02 4.79
N ILE A 84 1.04 -0.80 5.83
CA ILE A 84 1.09 -2.26 5.72
C ILE A 84 0.02 -2.77 4.75
N THR A 85 -1.24 -2.36 4.96
CA THR A 85 -2.36 -2.81 4.12
C THR A 85 -2.20 -2.34 2.68
N SER A 86 -1.74 -1.10 2.46
CA SER A 86 -1.43 -0.57 1.13
C SER A 86 -0.32 -1.38 0.45
N THR A 87 0.77 -1.69 1.14
CA THR A 87 1.90 -2.46 0.60
C THR A 87 1.48 -3.89 0.22
N ILE A 88 0.69 -4.55 1.06
CA ILE A 88 0.17 -5.91 0.79
C ILE A 88 -0.75 -5.91 -0.44
N ASN A 89 -1.69 -4.95 -0.51
CA ASN A 89 -2.60 -4.84 -1.65
C ASN A 89 -1.84 -4.50 -2.94
N GLY A 90 -0.90 -3.57 -2.88
CA GLY A 90 -0.03 -3.22 -4.00
C GLY A 90 0.72 -4.43 -4.53
N LYS A 91 1.44 -5.15 -3.65
CA LYS A 91 2.14 -6.39 -4.01
C LYS A 91 1.20 -7.39 -4.70
N ARG A 92 0.02 -7.64 -4.13
CA ARG A 92 -0.98 -8.55 -4.71
C ARG A 92 -1.40 -8.16 -6.12
N TYR A 93 -1.63 -6.87 -6.37
CA TYR A 93 -2.03 -6.40 -7.69
C TYR A 93 -0.91 -6.51 -8.73
N ILE A 94 0.33 -6.25 -8.32
CA ILE A 94 1.50 -6.39 -9.19
C ILE A 94 1.78 -7.87 -9.50
N GLU A 95 1.67 -8.75 -8.52
CA GLU A 95 1.80 -10.19 -8.73
C GLU A 95 0.74 -10.70 -9.71
N ARG A 96 -0.51 -10.25 -9.55
CA ARG A 96 -1.59 -10.54 -10.51
C ARG A 96 -1.28 -10.02 -11.92
N TYR A 97 -0.73 -8.82 -12.04
CA TYR A 97 -0.37 -8.23 -13.33
C TYR A 97 0.72 -9.06 -14.04
N ILE A 98 1.73 -9.52 -13.30
CA ILE A 98 2.77 -10.41 -13.83
C ILE A 98 2.14 -11.71 -14.35
N ASP A 99 1.22 -12.29 -13.58
CA ASP A 99 0.58 -13.56 -13.92
C ASP A 99 -0.42 -13.47 -15.07
N GLU A 100 -1.16 -12.37 -15.19
CA GLU A 100 -2.23 -12.21 -16.19
C GLU A 100 -1.75 -11.56 -17.50
N GLU A 101 -0.74 -10.68 -17.47
CA GLU A 101 -0.40 -9.85 -18.64
C GLU A 101 1.06 -9.93 -19.10
N LEU A 102 2.00 -10.39 -18.25
CA LEU A 102 3.43 -10.45 -18.58
C LEU A 102 3.98 -11.88 -18.71
N LYS A 103 3.10 -12.88 -18.67
CA LYS A 103 3.44 -14.29 -18.86
C LYS A 103 3.55 -14.67 -20.33
#